data_AF-A0A920K9B1-F1
#
_entry.id   AF-A0A920K9B1-F1
#
_cell.length_a   1.000
_cell.length_b   1.000
_cell.length_c   1.000
_cell.angle_alpha   90.00
_cell.angle_beta   90.00
_cell.angle_gamma   90.00
#
_symmetry.space_group_name_H-M   'P 1'
#
loop_
_entity.id
_entity.type
_entity.pdbx_description
1 polymer ?
#
loop_
_entity_poly.entity_id
_entity_poly.type
_entity_poly.pdbx_seq_one_letter_code
_entity_poly.pdbx_strand_id
1 'polypeptide(L)'
;MEFRRSVDEFISNSGRTVPLPTSSELRGEPEDSAFDFEEIQHLDLLSENISTVIVATGFEFDFSWVKFPVLDETGYPKTNRGVTSVPGLYFMGLNWMYKRKSGIIYGVADDAEYIAERVSTLKQRYYSAVAER
;
A
#
# COMPACT_ATOMS: atom_id res chain seq x y z
N MET A 1 -6.80 -0.68 -16.88
CA MET A 1 -8.12 -0.85 -17.53
C MET A 1 -8.94 -1.98 -16.93
N GLU A 2 -8.35 -3.13 -16.56
CA GLU A 2 -9.15 -4.29 -16.10
C GLU A 2 -9.91 -4.09 -14.78
N PHE A 3 -9.35 -3.39 -13.79
CA PHE A 3 -10.03 -3.19 -12.50
C PHE A 3 -11.34 -2.39 -12.64
N ARG A 4 -11.29 -1.25 -13.36
CA ARG A 4 -12.48 -0.42 -13.59
C ARG A 4 -13.57 -1.24 -14.26
N ARG A 5 -13.21 -1.98 -15.31
CA ARG A 5 -14.13 -2.90 -15.99
C ARG A 5 -14.74 -3.95 -15.04
N SER A 6 -13.95 -4.57 -14.16
CA SER A 6 -14.49 -5.55 -13.20
C SER A 6 -15.45 -4.92 -12.18
N VAL A 7 -15.24 -3.65 -11.81
CA VAL A 7 -16.16 -2.91 -10.95
C VAL A 7 -17.45 -2.59 -11.70
N ASP A 8 -17.35 -2.13 -12.95
CA ASP A 8 -18.51 -1.83 -13.79
C ASP A 8 -19.36 -3.10 -14.07
N GLU A 9 -18.71 -4.23 -14.36
CA GLU A 9 -19.37 -5.53 -14.51
C GLU A 9 -20.10 -5.95 -13.22
N PHE A 10 -19.47 -5.78 -12.06
CA PHE A 10 -20.10 -6.06 -10.77
C PHE A 10 -21.31 -5.16 -10.50
N ILE A 11 -21.22 -3.86 -10.79
CA ILE A 11 -22.33 -2.92 -10.63
C ILE A 11 -23.52 -3.37 -11.49
N SER A 12 -23.27 -3.64 -12.78
CA SER A 12 -24.27 -4.13 -13.74
C SER A 12 -24.96 -5.41 -13.22
N ASN A 13 -24.18 -6.37 -12.73
CA ASN A 13 -24.70 -7.64 -12.24
C ASN A 13 -25.42 -7.53 -10.87
N SER A 14 -25.13 -6.49 -10.10
CA SER A 14 -25.68 -6.31 -8.74
C SER A 14 -27.05 -5.64 -8.70
N GLY A 15 -27.56 -5.15 -9.83
CA GLY A 15 -28.84 -4.43 -9.92
C GLY A 15 -28.82 -3.07 -9.18
N ARG A 16 -27.64 -2.55 -8.85
CA ARG A 16 -27.48 -1.28 -8.13
C ARG A 16 -27.48 -0.11 -9.10
N THR A 17 -28.21 0.95 -8.77
CA THR A 17 -28.09 2.24 -9.45
C THR A 17 -26.90 3.00 -8.87
N VAL A 18 -25.87 3.21 -9.68
CA VAL A 18 -24.66 3.95 -9.30
C VAL A 18 -24.51 5.13 -10.27
N PRO A 19 -24.23 6.36 -9.79
CA PRO A 19 -23.98 7.49 -10.67
C PRO A 19 -22.75 7.24 -11.53
N LEU A 20 -22.80 7.69 -12.79
CA LEU A 20 -21.64 7.63 -13.67
C LEU A 20 -20.59 8.65 -13.22
N PRO A 21 -19.30 8.28 -13.25
CA PRO A 21 -18.24 9.21 -12.88
C PRO A 21 -18.14 10.33 -13.92
N THR A 22 -17.82 11.53 -13.47
CA THR A 22 -17.51 12.67 -14.32
C THR A 22 -16.15 12.50 -15.00
N SER A 23 -15.90 13.30 -16.04
CA SER A 23 -14.61 13.33 -16.72
C SER A 23 -13.45 13.75 -15.80
N SER A 24 -13.70 14.55 -14.75
CA SER A 24 -12.68 14.90 -13.75
C SER A 24 -12.38 13.72 -12.83
N GLU A 25 -13.40 13.05 -12.30
CA GLU A 25 -13.25 11.86 -11.45
C GLU A 25 -12.49 10.73 -12.15
N LEU A 26 -12.69 10.55 -13.46
CA LEU A 26 -11.98 9.51 -14.23
C LEU A 26 -10.48 9.78 -14.39
N ARG A 27 -10.06 11.05 -14.42
CA ARG A 27 -8.63 11.43 -14.49
C ARG A 27 -7.91 11.10 -13.19
N GLY A 28 -8.60 11.10 -12.06
CA GLY A 28 -8.04 10.76 -10.74
C GLY A 28 -7.05 11.80 -10.21
N GLU A 29 -6.97 12.96 -10.87
CA GLU A 29 -6.27 14.13 -10.38
C GLU A 29 -7.26 14.96 -9.56
N PRO A 30 -6.87 15.46 -8.38
CA PRO A 30 -7.65 16.48 -7.67
C PRO A 30 -7.92 17.66 -8.61
N GLU A 31 -9.10 18.27 -8.50
CA GLU A 31 -9.38 19.50 -9.24
C GLU A 31 -8.38 20.59 -8.81
N ASP A 32 -7.90 21.43 -9.74
CA ASP A 32 -6.87 22.44 -9.42
C ASP A 32 -7.29 23.38 -8.28
N SER A 33 -8.59 23.62 -8.12
CA SER A 33 -9.20 24.38 -7.02
C SER A 33 -9.22 23.65 -5.68
N ALA A 34 -8.97 22.33 -5.64
CA ALA A 34 -8.96 21.54 -4.40
C ALA A 34 -7.83 21.94 -3.44
N PHE A 35 -6.86 22.72 -3.93
CA PHE A 35 -5.75 23.28 -3.14
C PHE A 35 -5.87 24.79 -2.92
N ASP A 36 -6.92 25.43 -3.43
CA ASP A 36 -7.18 26.86 -3.25
C ASP A 36 -8.09 27.06 -2.03
N PHE A 37 -7.53 26.87 -0.85
CA PHE A 37 -8.22 27.13 0.42
C PHE A 37 -7.27 27.80 1.41
N GLU A 38 -7.83 28.64 2.29
CA GLU A 38 -7.08 29.19 3.42
C GLU A 38 -6.83 28.09 4.46
N GLU A 39 -5.57 27.77 4.72
CA GLU A 39 -5.19 26.78 5.73
C GLU A 39 -5.51 27.30 7.13
N ILE A 40 -6.30 26.53 7.89
CA ILE A 40 -6.63 26.84 9.28
C ILE A 40 -5.42 26.51 10.17
N GLN A 41 -4.69 27.55 10.60
CA GLN A 41 -3.51 27.40 11.47
C GLN A 41 -3.87 27.19 12.94
N HIS A 42 -5.02 27.71 13.37
CA HIS A 42 -5.49 27.66 14.75
C HIS A 42 -6.99 27.44 14.79
N LEU A 43 -7.43 26.56 15.69
CA LEU A 43 -8.83 26.24 15.91
C LEU A 43 -9.08 26.18 17.42
N ASP A 44 -9.95 27.05 17.93
CA ASP A 44 -10.43 26.96 19.31
C ASP A 44 -11.66 26.06 19.33
N LEU A 45 -11.50 24.86 19.90
CA LEU A 45 -12.56 23.86 19.92
C LEU A 45 -13.77 24.30 20.74
N LEU A 46 -13.58 25.12 21.77
CA LEU A 46 -14.66 25.59 22.62
C LEU A 46 -15.46 26.70 21.92
N SER A 47 -14.78 27.65 21.26
CA SER A 47 -15.48 28.70 20.51
C SER A 47 -16.29 28.13 19.35
N GLU A 48 -15.79 27.07 18.72
CA GLU A 48 -16.46 26.37 17.62
C GLU A 48 -17.45 25.29 18.08
N ASN A 49 -17.65 25.13 19.40
CA ASN A 49 -18.56 24.15 20.00
C ASN A 49 -18.28 22.68 19.55
N ILE A 50 -17.01 22.35 19.32
CA ILE A 50 -16.56 21.00 18.96
C ILE A 50 -16.34 20.20 20.24
N SER A 51 -17.19 19.19 20.46
CA SER A 51 -17.15 18.35 21.65
C SER A 51 -16.45 17.00 21.45
N THR A 52 -16.12 16.63 20.21
CA THR A 52 -15.51 15.33 19.87
C THR A 52 -14.53 15.49 18.73
N VAL A 53 -13.38 14.83 18.85
CA VAL A 53 -12.36 14.73 17.80
C VAL A 53 -12.21 13.27 17.41
N ILE A 54 -12.35 12.97 16.11
CA ILE A 54 -12.07 11.66 15.54
C ILE A 54 -10.73 11.74 14.81
N VAL A 55 -9.74 11.02 15.30
CA VAL A 55 -8.43 10.96 14.65
C VAL A 55 -8.47 9.88 13.58
N ALA A 56 -8.54 10.31 12.32
CA ALA A 56 -8.60 9.45 11.13
C ALA A 56 -7.35 9.61 10.23
N THR A 57 -6.20 9.92 10.83
CA THR A 57 -4.93 10.20 10.13
C THR A 57 -4.12 8.95 9.77
N GLY A 58 -4.69 7.75 9.93
CA GLY A 58 -4.10 6.49 9.50
C GLY A 58 -3.36 5.74 10.61
N PHE A 59 -2.33 4.99 10.23
CA PHE A 59 -1.52 4.13 11.10
C PHE A 59 -0.06 4.13 10.64
N GLU A 60 0.83 3.67 11.51
CA GLU A 60 2.24 3.43 11.19
C GLU A 60 2.56 1.93 11.26
N PHE A 61 3.57 1.51 10.49
CA PHE A 61 4.06 0.14 10.58
C PHE A 61 5.06 0.02 11.74
N ASP A 62 4.84 -0.94 12.64
CA ASP A 62 5.81 -1.28 13.68
C ASP A 62 6.73 -2.42 13.23
N PHE A 63 7.95 -2.06 12.81
CA PHE A 63 9.02 -3.00 12.49
C PHE A 63 10.08 -3.11 13.59
N SER A 64 9.80 -2.64 14.81
CA SER A 64 10.76 -2.64 15.93
C SER A 64 11.26 -4.04 16.29
N TRP A 65 10.50 -5.09 15.97
CA TRP A 65 10.87 -6.49 16.17
C TRP A 65 11.89 -7.01 15.15
N VAL A 66 12.10 -6.31 14.02
CA VAL A 66 13.10 -6.67 13.00
C VAL A 66 14.46 -6.09 13.39
N LYS A 67 15.35 -6.93 13.92
CA LYS A 67 16.67 -6.51 14.42
C LYS A 67 17.79 -6.50 13.37
N PHE A 68 17.43 -6.40 12.09
CA PHE A 68 18.37 -6.34 10.96
C PHE A 68 18.57 -4.90 10.47
N PRO A 69 19.73 -4.55 9.89
CA PRO A 69 20.03 -3.19 9.39
C PRO A 69 19.32 -2.87 8.06
N VAL A 70 18.06 -3.28 7.93
CA VAL A 70 17.25 -3.19 6.70
C VAL A 70 16.22 -2.07 6.76
N LEU A 71 16.09 -1.35 7.88
CA LEU A 71 15.21 -0.18 7.98
C LEU A 71 15.98 1.10 7.62
N ASP A 72 15.25 2.11 7.15
CA ASP A 72 15.75 3.47 6.97
C ASP A 72 15.55 4.33 8.23
N GLU A 73 15.87 5.62 8.14
CA GLU A 73 15.79 6.58 9.24
C GLU A 73 14.35 6.81 9.73
N THR A 74 13.35 6.51 8.89
CA THR A 74 11.92 6.59 9.21
C THR A 74 11.37 5.28 9.79
N GLY A 75 12.21 4.25 9.89
CA GLY A 75 11.80 2.91 10.31
C GLY A 75 11.17 2.08 9.19
N TYR A 76 11.17 2.56 7.94
CA TYR A 76 10.57 1.84 6.81
C TYR A 76 11.55 0.85 6.17
N PRO A 77 11.10 -0.31 5.67
CA PRO A 77 12.00 -1.31 5.09
C PRO A 77 12.63 -0.85 3.76
N LYS A 78 13.96 -0.84 3.71
CA LYS A 78 14.76 -0.65 2.49
C LYS A 78 14.68 -1.91 1.65
N THR A 79 13.76 -1.91 0.68
CA THR A 79 13.53 -3.08 -0.19
C THR A 79 13.42 -2.68 -1.65
N ASN A 80 13.72 -3.64 -2.53
CA ASN A 80 13.34 -3.58 -3.93
C ASN A 80 12.31 -4.68 -4.19
N ARG A 81 11.05 -4.29 -4.44
CA ARG A 81 9.90 -5.19 -4.55
C ARG A 81 9.85 -6.22 -3.39
N GLY A 82 10.09 -5.74 -2.16
CA GLY A 82 10.06 -6.57 -0.96
C GLY A 82 11.33 -7.37 -0.67
N VAL A 83 12.31 -7.41 -1.57
CA VAL A 83 13.59 -8.06 -1.33
C VAL A 83 14.53 -7.11 -0.58
N THR A 84 15.09 -7.56 0.54
CA THR A 84 16.06 -6.80 1.34
C THR A 84 17.51 -7.10 0.92
N SER A 85 18.47 -6.37 1.50
CA SER A 85 19.89 -6.71 1.40
C SER A 85 20.31 -7.96 2.19
N VAL A 86 19.45 -8.47 3.09
CA VAL A 86 19.72 -9.66 3.90
C VAL A 86 19.08 -10.88 3.23
N PRO A 87 19.88 -11.86 2.75
CA PRO A 87 19.34 -13.06 2.12
C PRO A 87 18.39 -13.81 3.07
N GLY A 88 17.20 -14.13 2.58
CA GLY A 88 16.18 -14.83 3.36
C GLY A 88 15.21 -13.93 4.12
N LEU A 89 15.45 -12.61 4.14
CA LEU A 89 14.53 -11.64 4.72
C LEU A 89 13.80 -10.86 3.62
N TYR A 90 12.47 -10.92 3.64
CA TYR A 90 11.58 -10.30 2.67
C TYR A 90 10.45 -9.55 3.38
N PHE A 91 9.94 -8.49 2.75
CA PHE A 91 8.75 -7.77 3.18
C PHE A 91 7.67 -7.87 2.10
N MET A 92 6.40 -7.89 2.52
CA MET A 92 5.25 -8.02 1.63
C MET A 92 4.08 -7.21 2.20
N GLY A 93 3.18 -6.74 1.32
CA GLY A 93 2.01 -5.94 1.71
C GLY A 93 2.35 -4.50 2.07
N LEU A 94 3.55 -4.04 1.71
CA LEU A 94 3.94 -2.65 1.87
C LEU A 94 3.25 -1.76 0.83
N ASN A 95 3.07 -0.49 1.17
CA ASN A 95 2.59 0.50 0.22
C ASN A 95 3.62 0.66 -0.91
N TRP A 96 3.13 0.80 -2.15
CA TRP A 96 3.93 1.14 -3.33
C TRP A 96 5.14 0.24 -3.60
N MET A 97 5.05 -1.07 -3.38
CA MET A 97 6.13 -2.01 -3.71
C MET A 97 6.43 -2.04 -5.22
N TYR A 98 5.72 -2.87 -5.99
CA TYR A 98 5.84 -2.90 -7.45
C TYR A 98 4.75 -2.08 -8.12
N LYS A 99 3.58 -2.01 -7.48
CA LYS A 99 2.39 -1.31 -7.97
C LYS A 99 1.78 -0.49 -6.85
N ARG A 100 1.02 0.55 -7.19
CA ARG A 100 0.20 1.31 -6.22
C ARG A 100 -0.70 0.40 -5.37
N LYS A 101 -1.20 -0.69 -5.97
CA LYS A 101 -2.10 -1.67 -5.32
C LYS A 101 -1.39 -2.75 -4.48
N SER A 102 -0.07 -2.73 -4.35
CA SER A 102 0.69 -3.80 -3.67
C SER A 102 0.32 -3.96 -2.18
N GLY A 103 -0.05 -2.87 -1.50
CA GLY A 103 -0.40 -2.89 -0.08
C GLY A 103 -1.83 -3.32 0.24
N ILE A 104 -2.63 -3.71 -0.75
CA ILE A 104 -4.05 -4.06 -0.55
C ILE A 104 -4.38 -5.45 -1.10
N ILE A 105 -5.42 -6.06 -0.52
CA ILE A 105 -5.88 -7.43 -0.86
C ILE A 105 -6.08 -7.61 -2.37
N TYR A 106 -6.62 -6.60 -3.05
CA TYR A 106 -6.85 -6.65 -4.50
C TYR A 106 -5.56 -6.75 -5.34
N GLY A 107 -4.44 -6.22 -4.85
CA GLY A 107 -3.23 -6.05 -5.65
C GLY A 107 -2.00 -6.82 -5.19
N VAL A 108 -2.05 -7.40 -3.99
CA VAL A 108 -0.93 -8.09 -3.35
C VAL A 108 -0.49 -9.37 -4.06
N ALA A 109 -1.38 -10.02 -4.82
CA ALA A 109 -1.13 -11.35 -5.39
C ALA A 109 0.17 -11.44 -6.23
N ASP A 110 0.37 -10.53 -7.20
CA ASP A 110 1.55 -10.58 -8.07
C ASP A 110 2.87 -10.27 -7.30
N ASP A 111 2.79 -9.57 -6.17
CA ASP A 111 3.95 -9.34 -5.30
C ASP A 111 4.22 -10.56 -4.42
N ALA A 112 3.17 -11.21 -3.93
CA ALA A 112 3.28 -12.47 -3.19
C ALA A 112 3.90 -13.58 -4.06
N GLU A 113 3.44 -13.71 -5.31
CA GLU A 113 3.99 -14.68 -6.26
C GLU A 113 5.48 -14.43 -6.51
N TYR A 114 5.86 -13.17 -6.75
CA TYR A 114 7.25 -12.78 -6.95
C TYR A 114 8.14 -13.10 -5.73
N ILE A 115 7.67 -12.77 -4.52
CA ILE A 115 8.42 -13.08 -3.30
C ILE A 115 8.51 -14.59 -3.08
N ALA A 116 7.44 -15.35 -3.31
CA ALA A 116 7.44 -16.80 -3.18
C ALA A 116 8.47 -17.46 -4.10
N GLU A 117 8.61 -16.98 -5.34
CA GLU A 117 9.63 -17.45 -6.28
C GLU A 117 11.05 -17.22 -5.73
N ARG A 118 11.33 -16.03 -5.15
CA ARG A 118 12.63 -15.71 -4.55
C ARG A 118 12.95 -16.59 -3.34
N VAL A 119 11.97 -16.82 -2.49
CA VAL A 119 12.10 -17.72 -1.34
C VAL A 119 12.43 -19.15 -1.81
N SER A 120 11.70 -19.66 -2.81
CA SER A 120 11.93 -20.99 -3.39
C SER A 120 13.32 -21.12 -4.02
N THR A 121 13.72 -20.14 -4.81
CA THR A 121 15.05 -20.10 -5.47
C THR A 121 16.18 -20.12 -4.45
N LEU A 122 16.07 -19.31 -3.39
CA LEU A 122 17.08 -19.26 -2.33
C LEU A 122 17.16 -20.60 -1.60
N LYS A 123 16.01 -21.20 -1.29
CA LYS A 123 15.94 -22.53 -0.65
C LYS A 123 16.64 -23.60 -1.49
N GLN A 124 16.40 -23.64 -2.80
CA GLN A 124 17.05 -24.60 -3.70
C GLN A 124 18.57 -24.42 -3.71
N ARG A 125 19.06 -23.18 -3.86
CA ARG A 125 20.51 -22.89 -3.82
C ARG A 125 21.17 -23.33 -2.53
N TYR A 126 20.50 -23.11 -1.40
CA TYR A 126 20.99 -23.55 -0.09
C TYR A 126 21.16 -25.07 -0.04
N TYR A 127 20.14 -25.84 -0.43
CA TYR A 127 20.21 -27.31 -0.38
C TYR A 127 21.21 -27.90 -1.38
N SER A 128 21.35 -27.32 -2.58
CA SER A 128 22.40 -27.75 -3.52
C SER A 128 23.80 -27.54 -2.95
N ALA A 129 24.07 -26.37 -2.36
CA ALA A 129 25.37 -26.07 -1.76
C ALA A 129 25.70 -26.92 -0.53
N VAL A 130 24.69 -27.41 0.19
CA VAL A 130 24.87 -28.34 1.32
C VAL A 130 25.11 -29.77 0.83
N ALA A 131 24.42 -30.21 -0.23
CA ALA A 131 24.57 -31.56 -0.78
C ALA A 131 25.94 -31.78 -1.47
N GLU A 132 26.60 -30.70 -1.91
CA GLU A 132 27.94 -30.72 -2.49
C GLU A 132 29.07 -30.68 -1.45
N ARG A 133 28.75 -30.60 -0.15
CA ARG A 133 29.70 -30.64 0.97
C ARG A 133 29.70 -32.00 1.65
#